data_AF-A0A5P2G4U9-F1
#
_entry.id   AF-A0A5P2G4U9-F1
#
_cell.length_a   1.000
_cell.length_b   1.000
_cell.length_c   1.000
_cell.angle_alpha   90.00
_cell.angle_beta   90.00
_cell.angle_gamma   90.00
#
_symmetry.space_group_name_H-M   'P 1'
#
loop_
_entity.id
_entity.type
_entity.pdbx_description
1 polymer ?
#
loop_
_entity_poly.entity_id
_entity_poly.type
_entity_poly.pdbx_seq_one_letter_code
_entity_poly.pdbx_strand_id
1 'polypeptide(L)'
;MYSKEENFQFKKDFWTALGQYLKPIPNSEGEEINWINYKTGIRQLNFRMDLDRKNAQIAIEITRNDNSERLAIYEKFESLKTIFNETMQEDWIWQESFSNEHKKIISIIYKKLPDVSINVKENWPTVITFFKERIIKLDEFWNDTKVAFDQFKL
;
A
#
# COMPACT_ATOMS: atom_id res chain seq x y z
N MET A 1 -26.03 6.23 -12.05
CA MET A 1 -25.46 5.52 -10.88
C MET A 1 -25.26 4.08 -11.33
N TYR A 2 -24.05 3.52 -11.26
CA TYR A 2 -23.77 2.17 -11.77
C TYR A 2 -24.43 1.09 -10.91
N SER A 3 -24.83 -0.02 -11.52
CA SER A 3 -25.35 -1.21 -10.84
C SER A 3 -24.28 -1.85 -9.94
N LYS A 4 -24.69 -2.75 -9.03
CA LYS A 4 -23.72 -3.47 -8.18
C LYS A 4 -22.77 -4.31 -9.03
N GLU A 5 -23.30 -4.93 -10.08
CA GLU A 5 -22.59 -5.78 -11.03
C GLU A 5 -21.55 -4.98 -11.82
N GLU A 6 -21.92 -3.79 -12.31
CA GLU A 6 -21.00 -2.90 -13.03
C GLU A 6 -19.84 -2.45 -12.13
N ASN A 7 -20.12 -2.04 -10.89
CA ASN A 7 -19.07 -1.64 -9.95
C ASN A 7 -18.13 -2.82 -9.61
N PHE A 8 -18.66 -4.03 -9.48
CA PHE A 8 -17.86 -5.23 -9.29
C PHE A 8 -16.97 -5.51 -10.50
N GLN A 9 -17.50 -5.35 -11.71
CA GLN A 9 -16.74 -5.54 -12.94
C GLN A 9 -15.61 -4.51 -13.08
N PHE A 10 -15.85 -3.23 -12.80
CA PHE A 10 -14.78 -2.21 -12.79
C PHE A 10 -13.65 -2.57 -11.82
N LYS A 11 -13.98 -3.01 -10.60
CA LYS A 11 -12.97 -3.47 -9.63
C LYS A 11 -12.15 -4.63 -10.19
N LYS A 12 -12.83 -5.67 -10.68
CA LYS A 12 -12.18 -6.86 -11.24
C LYS A 12 -11.25 -6.50 -12.39
N ASP A 13 -11.74 -5.72 -13.35
CA ASP A 13 -10.99 -5.33 -14.54
C ASP A 13 -9.77 -4.48 -14.19
N PHE A 14 -9.92 -3.50 -13.29
CA PHE A 14 -8.83 -2.64 -12.87
C PHE A 14 -7.70 -3.43 -12.21
N TRP A 15 -8.01 -4.26 -11.20
CA TRP A 15 -6.99 -5.03 -10.48
C TRP A 15 -6.36 -6.11 -11.36
N THR A 16 -7.10 -6.67 -12.32
CA THR A 16 -6.56 -7.59 -13.32
C THR A 16 -5.55 -6.88 -14.23
N ALA A 17 -5.91 -5.69 -14.73
CA ALA A 17 -5.03 -4.89 -15.57
C ALA A 17 -3.76 -4.48 -14.80
N LEU A 18 -3.89 -3.93 -13.59
CA LEU A 18 -2.76 -3.56 -12.74
C LEU A 18 -1.82 -4.76 -12.50
N GLY A 19 -2.38 -5.92 -12.15
CA GLY A 19 -1.60 -7.14 -11.97
C GLY A 19 -0.82 -7.55 -13.23
N GLN A 20 -1.43 -7.44 -14.41
CA GLN A 20 -0.76 -7.71 -15.68
C GLN A 20 0.38 -6.73 -15.97
N TYR A 21 0.19 -5.44 -15.69
CA TYR A 21 1.24 -4.42 -15.86
C TYR A 21 2.43 -4.61 -14.92
N LEU A 22 2.19 -5.11 -13.70
CA LEU A 22 3.24 -5.29 -12.70
C LEU A 22 3.93 -6.66 -12.78
N LYS A 23 3.27 -7.69 -13.34
CA LYS A 23 3.81 -9.04 -13.47
C LYS A 23 5.24 -9.15 -14.03
N PRO A 24 5.66 -8.41 -15.08
CA PRO A 24 7.01 -8.54 -15.62
C PRO A 24 8.10 -7.85 -14.78
N ILE A 25 7.72 -7.13 -13.71
CA ILE A 25 8.64 -6.37 -12.87
C ILE A 25 9.05 -7.25 -11.69
N PRO A 26 10.33 -7.69 -11.59
CA PRO A 26 10.81 -8.40 -10.42
C PRO A 26 10.89 -7.45 -9.21
N ASN A 27 10.91 -8.02 -8.01
CA ASN A 27 11.21 -7.26 -6.79
C ASN A 27 12.67 -6.72 -6.81
N SER A 28 13.06 -5.95 -5.80
CA SER A 28 14.39 -5.34 -5.71
C SER A 28 15.52 -6.37 -5.55
N GLU A 29 15.20 -7.60 -5.18
CA GLU A 29 16.14 -8.75 -5.09
C GLU A 29 16.18 -9.58 -6.39
N GLY A 30 15.38 -9.24 -7.41
CA GLY A 30 15.32 -9.94 -8.70
C GLY A 30 14.36 -11.14 -8.77
N GLU A 31 13.52 -11.32 -7.76
CA GLU A 31 12.57 -12.43 -7.62
C GLU A 31 11.16 -12.07 -8.11
N GLU A 32 10.37 -13.09 -8.47
CA GLU A 32 8.95 -12.90 -8.79
C GLU A 32 8.15 -12.59 -7.52
N ILE A 33 7.29 -11.56 -7.59
CA ILE A 33 6.45 -11.13 -6.47
C ILE A 33 5.02 -10.84 -6.90
N ASN A 34 4.07 -11.10 -6.01
CA ASN A 34 2.70 -10.66 -6.18
C ASN A 34 2.54 -9.23 -5.65
N TRP A 35 2.69 -8.24 -6.51
CA TRP A 35 2.58 -6.83 -6.16
C TRP A 35 1.22 -6.43 -5.58
N ILE A 36 0.13 -7.05 -6.04
CA ILE A 36 -1.23 -6.76 -5.55
C ILE A 36 -1.44 -7.32 -4.15
N ASN A 37 -0.86 -8.48 -3.86
CA ASN A 37 -0.90 -9.14 -2.57
C ASN A 37 0.51 -9.24 -1.96
N TYR A 38 1.10 -8.07 -1.76
CA TYR A 38 2.48 -7.95 -1.27
C TYR A 38 2.62 -8.55 0.13
N LYS A 39 3.60 -9.46 0.30
CA LYS A 39 3.83 -10.15 1.57
C LYS A 39 5.01 -9.52 2.31
N THR A 40 4.72 -8.72 3.33
CA THR A 40 5.75 -8.16 4.23
C THR A 40 6.42 -9.23 5.10
N GLY A 41 5.73 -10.37 5.33
CA GLY A 41 6.17 -11.41 6.26
C GLY A 41 5.86 -11.09 7.73
N ILE A 42 5.31 -9.92 8.04
CA ILE A 42 4.88 -9.54 9.38
C ILE A 42 3.36 -9.58 9.44
N ARG A 43 2.81 -10.36 10.40
CA ARG A 43 1.37 -10.47 10.57
C ARG A 43 0.73 -9.10 10.78
N GLN A 44 -0.35 -8.81 10.06
CA GLN A 44 -1.14 -7.57 10.17
C GLN A 44 -0.37 -6.28 9.83
N LEU A 45 0.73 -6.39 9.08
CA LEU A 45 1.43 -5.29 8.41
C LEU A 45 1.30 -5.46 6.90
N ASN A 46 0.60 -4.56 6.22
CA ASN A 46 0.27 -4.72 4.81
C ASN A 46 0.68 -3.50 4.00
N PHE A 47 1.21 -3.72 2.80
CA PHE A 47 1.24 -2.69 1.77
C PHE A 47 -0.04 -2.83 0.95
N ARG A 48 -0.90 -1.79 1.01
CA ARG A 48 -2.23 -1.81 0.40
C ARG A 48 -2.33 -0.72 -0.65
N MET A 49 -2.82 -1.11 -1.82
CA MET A 49 -3.29 -0.19 -2.85
C MET A 49 -4.81 -0.22 -2.83
N ASP A 50 -5.46 0.94 -2.90
CA ASP A 50 -6.90 1.07 -2.99
C ASP A 50 -7.29 2.14 -4.01
N LEU A 51 -8.34 1.87 -4.78
CA LEU A 51 -8.91 2.81 -5.74
C LEU A 51 -10.43 2.83 -5.57
N ASP A 52 -10.92 3.95 -5.06
CA ASP A 52 -12.35 4.18 -4.86
C ASP A 52 -12.93 5.04 -5.99
N ARG A 53 -14.10 5.66 -5.75
CA ARG A 53 -14.77 6.50 -6.76
C ARG A 53 -14.24 7.93 -6.85
N LYS A 54 -13.32 8.32 -5.97
CA LYS A 54 -12.85 9.70 -5.76
C LYS A 54 -11.33 9.81 -5.64
N ASN A 55 -10.62 8.73 -5.31
CA ASN A 55 -9.19 8.75 -5.11
C ASN A 55 -8.54 7.37 -5.23
N ALA A 56 -7.24 7.37 -5.52
CA ALA A 56 -6.34 6.25 -5.30
C ALA A 56 -5.50 6.49 -4.05
N GLN A 57 -5.19 5.43 -3.31
CA GLN A 57 -4.35 5.46 -2.11
C GLN A 57 -3.38 4.28 -2.13
N ILE A 58 -2.12 4.52 -1.78
CA ILE A 58 -1.17 3.47 -1.43
C ILE A 58 -0.70 3.69 0.01
N ALA A 59 -0.68 2.63 0.81
CA ALA A 59 -0.48 2.73 2.24
C ALA A 59 0.29 1.55 2.83
N ILE A 60 1.06 1.83 3.86
CA ILE A 60 1.48 0.86 4.87
C ILE A 60 0.41 0.86 5.96
N GLU A 61 -0.32 -0.23 6.12
CA GLU A 61 -1.35 -0.39 7.14
C GLU A 61 -0.87 -1.34 8.24
N ILE A 62 -0.90 -0.86 9.49
CA ILE A 62 -0.58 -1.65 10.69
C ILE A 62 -1.89 -1.88 11.45
N THR A 63 -2.38 -3.12 11.37
CA THR A 63 -3.73 -3.48 11.80
C THR A 63 -3.75 -4.42 13.01
N ARG A 64 -2.67 -4.42 13.79
CA ARG A 64 -2.56 -5.20 15.04
C ARG A 64 -3.72 -4.88 15.97
N ASN A 65 -4.34 -5.93 16.52
CA ASN A 65 -5.43 -5.78 17.48
C ASN A 65 -4.91 -5.25 18.82
N ASP A 66 -3.71 -5.68 19.22
CA ASP A 66 -3.01 -5.14 20.37
C ASP A 66 -2.45 -3.75 20.05
N ASN A 67 -2.80 -2.76 20.88
CA ASN A 67 -2.41 -1.38 20.68
C ASN A 67 -0.90 -1.17 20.83
N SER A 68 -0.28 -1.82 21.81
CA SER A 68 1.15 -1.69 22.08
C SER A 68 1.98 -2.31 20.95
N GLU A 69 1.58 -3.49 20.44
CA GLU A 69 2.22 -4.08 19.26
C GLU A 69 2.07 -3.19 18.03
N ARG A 70 0.89 -2.57 17.83
CA ARG A 70 0.62 -1.67 16.71
C ARG A 70 1.55 -0.45 16.76
N LEU A 71 1.63 0.18 17.93
CA LEU A 71 2.48 1.35 18.16
C LEU A 71 3.96 1.01 18.04
N ALA A 72 4.42 -0.12 18.58
CA ALA A 72 5.82 -0.53 18.45
C ALA A 72 6.25 -0.72 16.98
N ILE A 73 5.39 -1.27 16.12
CA ILE A 73 5.67 -1.36 14.68
C ILE A 73 5.67 0.03 14.04
N TYR A 74 4.73 0.89 14.40
CA TYR A 74 4.64 2.26 13.86
C TYR A 74 5.85 3.11 14.24
N GLU A 75 6.23 3.13 15.51
CA GLU A 75 7.45 3.77 16.02
C GLU A 75 8.70 3.22 15.33
N LYS A 76 8.71 1.92 15.00
CA LYS A 76 9.81 1.34 14.23
C LYS A 76 9.90 1.95 12.83
N PHE A 77 8.79 2.17 12.13
CA PHE A 77 8.79 2.93 10.88
C PHE A 77 9.24 4.38 11.10
N GLU A 78 8.81 5.04 12.17
CA GLU A 78 9.24 6.42 12.46
C GLU A 78 10.75 6.52 12.68
N SER A 79 11.35 5.52 13.32
CA SER A 79 12.82 5.44 13.47
C SER A 79 13.55 5.31 12.12
N LEU A 80 12.86 4.82 11.08
CA LEU A 80 13.38 4.64 9.73
C LEU A 80 12.92 5.74 8.76
N LYS A 81 12.30 6.81 9.26
CA LYS A 81 11.66 7.86 8.43
C LYS A 81 12.64 8.57 7.50
N THR A 82 13.91 8.74 7.90
CA THR A 82 14.95 9.30 7.04
C THR A 82 15.19 8.42 5.81
N ILE A 83 15.44 7.12 6.02
CA ILE A 83 15.63 6.14 4.95
C ILE A 83 14.38 6.07 4.07
N PHE A 84 13.20 6.04 4.69
CA PHE A 84 11.92 6.04 3.97
C PHE A 84 11.80 7.24 3.04
N ASN A 85 12.10 8.45 3.51
CA ASN A 85 12.01 9.67 2.71
C ASN A 85 13.06 9.70 1.58
N GLU A 86 14.26 9.18 1.83
CA GLU A 86 15.33 9.07 0.83
C GLU A 86 14.95 8.12 -0.30
N THR A 87 14.37 6.96 0.01
CA THR A 87 13.87 6.00 -0.99
C THR A 87 12.64 6.55 -1.73
N MET A 88 11.67 7.09 -0.99
CA MET A 88 10.40 7.56 -1.58
C MET A 88 10.58 8.80 -2.44
N GLN A 89 11.46 9.72 -2.04
CA GLN A 89 11.62 11.06 -2.65
C GLN A 89 10.29 11.82 -2.75
N GLU A 90 9.37 11.56 -1.81
CA GLU A 90 8.04 12.15 -1.74
C GLU A 90 7.59 12.25 -0.29
N ASP A 91 6.79 13.27 0.02
CA ASP A 91 6.14 13.37 1.33
C ASP A 91 4.94 12.44 1.43
N TRP A 92 4.97 11.57 2.44
CA TRP A 92 3.85 10.70 2.83
C TRP A 92 3.19 11.23 4.10
N ILE A 93 1.92 10.89 4.28
CA ILE A 93 1.16 11.24 5.47
C ILE A 93 1.33 10.11 6.48
N TRP A 94 1.75 10.45 7.70
CA TRP A 94 1.99 9.52 8.81
C TRP A 94 0.91 9.75 9.87
N GLN A 95 0.14 8.72 10.20
CA GLN A 95 -0.90 8.79 11.24
C GLN A 95 -0.81 7.57 12.15
N GLU A 96 -0.41 7.80 13.39
CA GLU A 96 -0.35 6.77 14.44
C GLU A 96 -1.73 6.17 14.73
N SER A 97 -2.78 7.00 14.73
CA SER A 97 -4.15 6.60 14.98
C SER A 97 -5.07 7.10 13.86
N PHE A 98 -5.57 6.16 13.06
CA PHE A 98 -6.48 6.38 11.96
C PHE A 98 -7.69 5.44 12.09
N SER A 99 -8.89 6.00 11.99
CA SER A 99 -10.13 5.21 11.98
C SER A 99 -10.45 4.80 10.54
N ASN A 100 -10.36 3.50 10.25
CA ASN A 100 -10.64 2.99 8.91
C ASN A 100 -12.16 2.90 8.62
N GLU A 101 -12.52 2.46 7.43
CA GLU A 101 -13.92 2.29 6.99
C GLU A 101 -14.77 1.38 7.90
N HIS A 102 -14.13 0.49 8.67
CA HIS A 102 -14.77 -0.41 9.63
C HIS A 102 -14.76 0.12 11.07
N LYS A 103 -14.41 1.40 11.28
CA LYS A 103 -14.22 2.03 12.60
C LYS A 103 -13.15 1.35 13.47
N LYS A 104 -12.25 0.58 12.86
CA LYS A 104 -11.09 0.03 13.55
C LYS A 104 -9.98 1.07 13.56
N ILE A 105 -9.37 1.26 14.72
CA ILE A 105 -8.18 2.10 14.84
C ILE A 105 -6.97 1.31 14.34
N ILE A 106 -6.28 1.89 13.36
CA ILE A 106 -5.06 1.38 12.76
C ILE A 106 -3.98 2.47 12.78
N SER A 107 -2.72 2.09 12.57
CA SER A 107 -1.66 3.04 12.23
C SER A 107 -1.41 2.96 10.73
N ILE A 108 -1.18 4.11 10.09
CA ILE A 108 -1.08 4.18 8.63
C ILE A 108 -0.02 5.19 8.18
N ILE A 109 0.71 4.82 7.13
CA ILE A 109 1.62 5.71 6.40
C ILE A 109 1.19 5.65 4.93
N TYR A 110 0.72 6.75 4.34
CA TYR A 110 0.10 6.69 3.01
C TYR A 110 0.35 7.89 2.11
N LYS A 111 0.15 7.66 0.82
CA LYS A 111 0.05 8.69 -0.22
C LYS A 111 -1.29 8.56 -0.93
N LYS A 112 -1.85 9.70 -1.35
CA LYS A 112 -3.16 9.79 -1.99
C LYS A 112 -3.07 10.55 -3.30
N LEU A 113 -3.73 10.03 -4.33
CA LEU A 113 -4.00 10.69 -5.60
C LEU A 113 -5.50 11.05 -5.64
N PRO A 114 -5.88 12.33 -5.47
CA PRO A 114 -7.27 12.76 -5.53
C PRO A 114 -7.78 12.79 -6.98
N ASP A 115 -9.08 13.01 -7.15
CA ASP A 115 -9.75 13.30 -8.41
C ASP A 115 -9.59 12.22 -9.50
N VAL A 116 -9.47 10.97 -9.05
CA VAL A 116 -9.48 9.77 -9.90
C VAL A 116 -10.54 8.79 -9.43
N SER A 117 -11.10 8.01 -10.35
CA SER A 117 -12.20 7.10 -10.05
C SER A 117 -12.01 5.76 -10.73
N ILE A 118 -12.28 4.66 -10.00
CA ILE A 118 -12.27 3.31 -10.58
C ILE A 118 -13.25 3.15 -11.74
N ASN A 119 -14.33 3.95 -11.74
CA ASN A 119 -15.37 3.91 -12.76
C ASN A 119 -15.02 4.72 -14.03
N VAL A 120 -13.90 5.45 -14.04
CA VAL A 120 -13.43 6.27 -15.17
C VAL A 120 -12.17 5.61 -15.73
N LYS A 121 -12.30 4.84 -16.81
CA LYS A 121 -11.20 4.04 -17.38
C LYS A 121 -10.04 4.89 -17.87
N GLU A 122 -10.31 6.13 -18.26
CA GLU A 122 -9.33 7.13 -18.66
C GLU A 122 -8.39 7.51 -17.51
N ASN A 123 -8.80 7.33 -16.25
CA ASN A 123 -7.93 7.55 -15.10
C ASN A 123 -6.95 6.38 -14.85
N TRP A 124 -7.24 5.19 -15.38
CA TRP A 124 -6.49 3.97 -15.02
C TRP A 124 -5.00 4.06 -15.34
N PRO A 125 -4.54 4.58 -16.49
CA PRO A 125 -3.10 4.70 -16.76
C PRO A 125 -2.36 5.56 -15.72
N THR A 126 -2.98 6.66 -15.27
CA THR A 126 -2.44 7.53 -14.24
C THR A 126 -2.39 6.82 -12.89
N VAL A 127 -3.45 6.11 -12.52
CA VAL A 127 -3.49 5.34 -11.26
C VAL A 127 -2.49 4.18 -11.27
N ILE A 128 -2.37 3.46 -12.39
CA ILE A 128 -1.41 2.37 -12.55
C ILE A 128 0.02 2.90 -12.40
N THR A 129 0.33 4.04 -13.02
CA THR A 129 1.63 4.70 -12.84
C THR A 129 1.87 5.09 -11.39
N PHE A 130 0.88 5.73 -10.76
CA PHE A 130 0.92 6.14 -9.35
C PHE A 130 1.24 4.96 -8.41
N PHE A 131 0.57 3.82 -8.61
CA PHE A 131 0.81 2.61 -7.84
C PHE A 131 2.14 1.95 -8.15
N LYS A 132 2.48 1.76 -9.43
CA LYS A 132 3.71 1.11 -9.88
C LYS A 132 4.95 1.78 -9.27
N GLU A 133 5.06 3.09 -9.39
CA GLU A 133 6.23 3.83 -8.90
C GLU A 133 6.42 3.66 -7.39
N ARG A 134 5.33 3.65 -6.63
CA ARG A 134 5.39 3.63 -5.16
C ARG A 134 5.49 2.23 -4.58
N ILE A 135 4.87 1.23 -5.20
CA ILE A 135 4.98 -0.14 -4.71
C ILE A 135 6.40 -0.70 -4.92
N ILE A 136 7.06 -0.34 -6.03
CA ILE A 136 8.46 -0.71 -6.29
C ILE A 136 9.39 -0.06 -5.25
N LYS A 137 9.22 1.25 -4.97
CA LYS A 137 9.98 1.93 -3.91
C LYS A 137 9.69 1.39 -2.51
N LEU A 138 8.45 0.99 -2.23
CA LEU A 138 8.10 0.33 -0.98
C LEU A 138 8.80 -1.03 -0.83
N ASP A 139 8.90 -1.79 -1.91
CA ASP A 139 9.63 -3.06 -1.93
C ASP A 139 11.13 -2.86 -1.74
N GLU A 140 11.74 -1.88 -2.40
CA GLU A 140 13.14 -1.48 -2.16
C GLU A 140 13.38 -1.12 -0.70
N PHE A 141 12.59 -0.18 -0.16
CA PHE A 141 12.65 0.21 1.26
C PHE A 141 12.47 -1.00 2.19
N TRP A 142 11.51 -1.88 1.87
CA TRP A 142 11.22 -3.04 2.69
C TRP A 142 12.35 -4.04 2.68
N ASN A 143 12.95 -4.34 1.52
CA ASN A 143 14.04 -5.29 1.43
C ASN A 143 15.29 -4.81 2.18
N ASP A 144 15.56 -3.51 2.17
CA ASP A 144 16.67 -2.91 2.91
C ASP A 144 16.45 -2.90 4.43
N THR A 145 15.19 -2.82 4.88
CA THR A 145 14.88 -2.57 6.30
C THR A 145 14.15 -3.71 7.01
N LYS A 146 13.66 -4.74 6.30
CA LYS A 146 12.82 -5.84 6.84
C LYS A 146 13.44 -6.54 8.04
N VAL A 147 14.76 -6.68 8.08
CA VAL A 147 15.50 -7.29 9.21
C VAL A 147 15.24 -6.55 10.52
N ALA A 148 15.07 -5.22 10.46
CA ALA A 148 14.79 -4.40 11.63
C ALA A 148 13.40 -4.69 12.24
N PHE A 149 12.54 -5.43 11.53
CA PHE A 149 11.21 -5.85 11.97
C PHE A 149 11.15 -7.32 12.40
N ASP A 150 12.27 -8.06 12.42
CA ASP A 150 12.29 -9.49 12.73
C ASP A 150 11.69 -9.82 14.10
N GLN A 151 11.85 -8.94 15.09
CA GLN A 151 11.24 -9.09 16.42
C GLN A 151 9.69 -9.12 16.42
N PHE A 152 9.05 -8.72 15.32
CA PHE A 152 7.60 -8.73 15.15
C PHE A 152 7.08 -9.93 14.34
N LYS A 153 7.99 -10.79 13.86
CA LYS A 153 7.66 -12.09 13.26
C LYS A 153 7.20 -13.02 14.38
N LEU A 154 5.88 -13.17 14.51
CA LEU A 154 5.20 -14.08 15.42
C LEU A 154 4.57 -15.21 14.64
#